data_AF-R0JXQ3-F1
#
_entry.id   AF-R0JXQ3-F1
#
_cell.length_a   1.000
_cell.length_b   1.000
_cell.length_c   1.000
_cell.angle_alpha   90.00
_cell.angle_beta   90.00
_cell.angle_gamma   90.00
#
_symmetry.space_group_name_H-M   'P 1'
#
loop_
_entity.id
_entity.type
_entity.pdbx_description
1 polymer ?
#
loop_
_entity_poly.entity_id
_entity_poly.type
_entity_poly.pdbx_seq_one_letter_code
_entity_poly.pdbx_strand_id
1 'polypeptide(L)'
;GQVIVYCGTIARTQQMGKVLGAACYYRAVGTVEEKKKIVGELTSGQRQVFAATNALGLGVDAPRIRAVVHVGGVQQMRQYAQESGRAGRDGEKSEAIIMRGYQIRGRKKVFVRAEGGEVEEDMQLFVEGSGCMRAVLDWAMDGEERGMCKGDEVACQRCQ
;
A
#
# COMPACT_ATOMS: atom_id res chain seq x y z
N GLY A 1 13.15 -9.20 3.71
CA GLY A 1 12.34 -9.40 2.49
C GLY A 1 12.06 -8.07 1.83
N GLN A 2 11.44 -8.05 0.66
CA GLN A 2 11.30 -6.81 -0.12
C GLN A 2 10.15 -5.94 0.37
N VAL A 3 10.25 -4.62 0.11
CA VAL A 3 9.26 -3.62 0.47
C VAL A 3 8.89 -2.79 -0.75
N ILE A 4 7.60 -2.58 -0.97
CA ILE A 4 7.08 -1.63 -1.96
C ILE A 4 6.44 -0.45 -1.24
N VAL A 5 6.83 0.76 -1.62
CA VAL A 5 6.29 2.02 -1.12
C VAL A 5 5.46 2.67 -2.23
N TYR A 6 4.14 2.52 -2.17
CA TYR A 6 3.20 3.17 -3.07
C TYR A 6 3.00 4.64 -2.69
N CYS A 7 3.05 5.52 -3.69
CA CYS A 7 2.91 6.96 -3.56
C CYS A 7 1.86 7.47 -4.56
N GLY A 8 1.07 8.46 -4.16
CA GLY A 8 0.06 9.07 -5.03
C GLY A 8 0.61 9.95 -6.17
N THR A 9 1.87 10.40 -6.08
CA THR A 9 2.47 11.32 -7.07
C THR A 9 3.90 10.92 -7.44
N ILE A 10 4.31 11.23 -8.67
CA ILE A 10 5.69 11.01 -9.16
C ILE A 10 6.70 11.76 -8.30
N ALA A 11 6.40 13.00 -7.92
CA ALA A 11 7.27 13.81 -7.07
C ALA A 11 7.55 13.11 -5.73
N ARG A 12 6.52 12.55 -5.09
CA ARG A 12 6.67 11.79 -3.86
C ARG A 12 7.41 10.47 -4.09
N THR A 13 7.14 9.75 -5.18
CA THR A 13 7.89 8.54 -5.52
C THR A 13 9.38 8.82 -5.63
N GLN A 14 9.77 9.89 -6.33
CA GLN A 14 11.16 10.31 -6.45
C GLN A 14 11.75 10.72 -5.10
N GLN A 15 10.99 11.43 -4.26
CA GLN A 15 11.40 11.80 -2.91
C GLN A 15 11.66 10.55 -2.05
N MET A 16 10.73 9.59 -2.02
CA MET A 16 10.90 8.33 -1.29
C MET A 16 12.06 7.50 -1.85
N GLY A 17 12.25 7.51 -3.17
CA GLY A 17 13.44 6.95 -3.84
C GLY A 17 14.74 7.46 -3.25
N LYS A 18 14.87 8.78 -3.12
CA LYS A 18 16.06 9.42 -2.55
C LYS A 18 16.23 9.11 -1.06
N VAL A 19 15.16 9.27 -0.27
CA VAL A 19 15.21 9.10 1.19
C VAL A 19 15.51 7.66 1.60
N LEU A 20 14.91 6.68 0.90
CA LEU A 20 15.01 5.27 1.26
C LEU A 20 16.13 4.54 0.48
N GLY A 21 16.80 5.23 -0.45
CA GLY A 21 17.66 4.56 -1.43
C GLY A 21 16.88 3.53 -2.26
N ALA A 22 15.61 3.78 -2.55
CA ALA A 22 14.72 2.84 -3.24
C ALA A 22 14.80 2.99 -4.76
N ALA A 23 14.63 1.87 -5.49
CA ALA A 23 14.41 1.94 -6.94
C ALA A 23 13.03 2.55 -7.21
N CYS A 24 12.95 3.52 -8.13
CA CYS A 24 11.71 4.23 -8.43
C CYS A 24 10.99 3.63 -9.63
N TYR A 25 9.68 3.46 -9.56
CA TYR A 25 8.85 3.05 -10.70
C TYR A 25 7.61 3.94 -10.87
N TYR A 26 7.47 4.56 -12.04
CA TYR A 26 6.29 5.36 -12.39
C TYR A 26 6.13 5.43 -13.91
N ARG A 27 4.99 5.93 -14.41
CA ARG A 27 4.66 5.88 -15.86
C ARG A 27 5.75 6.46 -16.78
N ALA A 28 6.35 7.58 -16.38
CA ALA A 28 7.40 8.27 -17.14
C ALA A 28 8.83 7.90 -16.70
N VAL A 29 9.02 6.78 -15.98
CA VAL A 29 10.38 6.38 -15.57
C VAL A 29 11.13 5.80 -16.76
N GLY A 30 12.17 6.51 -17.21
CA GLY A 30 13.16 5.97 -18.13
C GLY A 30 12.63 5.39 -19.44
N THR A 31 13.48 4.59 -20.08
CA THR A 31 13.14 3.80 -21.28
C THR A 31 12.40 2.51 -20.91
N VAL A 32 11.98 1.77 -21.94
CA VAL A 32 11.36 0.44 -21.77
C VAL A 32 12.35 -0.53 -21.11
N GLU A 33 13.63 -0.47 -21.48
CA GLU A 33 14.70 -1.30 -20.95
C GLU A 33 14.96 -0.99 -19.47
N GLU A 34 14.95 0.29 -19.09
CA GLU A 34 15.11 0.70 -17.69
C GLU A 34 13.93 0.22 -16.83
N LYS A 35 12.69 0.33 -17.33
CA LYS A 35 11.51 -0.25 -16.65
C LYS A 35 11.64 -1.77 -16.47
N LYS A 36 12.05 -2.48 -17.53
CA LYS A 36 12.26 -3.94 -17.47
C LYS A 36 13.33 -4.30 -16.45
N LYS A 37 14.42 -3.53 -16.38
CA LYS A 37 15.49 -3.73 -15.39
C LYS A 37 14.96 -3.58 -13.96
N ILE A 38 14.22 -2.51 -13.67
CA ILE A 38 13.64 -2.27 -12.33
C ILE A 38 12.68 -3.40 -11.95
N VAL A 39 11.82 -3.84 -12.87
CA VAL A 39 10.92 -4.97 -12.63
C VAL A 39 11.70 -6.26 -12.41
N GLY A 40 12.77 -6.51 -13.17
CA GLY A 40 13.66 -7.66 -12.98
C GLY A 40 14.36 -7.65 -11.61
N GLU A 41 14.80 -6.48 -11.13
CA GLU A 41 15.37 -6.33 -9.78
C GLU A 41 14.34 -6.63 -8.68
N LEU A 42 13.06 -6.32 -8.93
CA LEU A 42 11.96 -6.61 -8.01
C LEU A 42 11.65 -8.11 -8.00
N THR A 43 11.47 -8.74 -9.15
CA THR A 43 11.09 -10.16 -9.23
C THR A 43 12.22 -11.09 -8.78
N SER A 44 13.48 -10.73 -9.05
CA SER A 44 14.66 -11.52 -8.64
C SER A 44 15.05 -11.36 -7.16
N GLY A 45 14.54 -10.35 -6.47
CA GLY A 45 14.98 -10.04 -5.11
C GLY A 45 16.28 -9.23 -5.02
N GLN A 46 16.85 -8.80 -6.15
CA GLN A 46 18.14 -8.08 -6.19
C GLN A 46 18.09 -6.74 -5.44
N ARG A 47 16.95 -6.05 -5.46
CA ARG A 47 16.73 -4.81 -4.70
C ARG A 47 15.69 -5.06 -3.61
N GLN A 48 15.93 -4.50 -2.42
CA GLN A 48 15.03 -4.72 -1.27
C GLN A 48 13.91 -3.68 -1.14
N VAL A 49 14.10 -2.46 -1.65
CA VAL A 49 13.13 -1.36 -1.46
C VAL A 49 12.81 -0.70 -2.79
N PHE A 50 11.52 -0.55 -3.05
CA PHE A 50 10.97 0.11 -4.22
C PHE A 50 10.04 1.23 -3.80
N ALA A 51 10.09 2.35 -4.52
CA ALA A 51 9.09 3.40 -4.44
C ALA A 51 8.34 3.42 -5.78
N ALA A 52 7.02 3.37 -5.76
CA ALA A 52 6.23 3.27 -6.97
C ALA A 52 4.97 4.15 -6.93
N THR A 53 4.45 4.50 -8.11
CA THR A 53 3.04 4.88 -8.24
C THR A 53 2.21 3.64 -8.60
N ASN A 54 0.89 3.79 -8.72
CA ASN A 54 -0.03 2.77 -9.26
C ASN A 54 0.36 2.24 -10.66
N ALA A 55 1.30 2.90 -11.36
CA ALA A 55 1.83 2.47 -12.64
C ALA A 55 2.63 1.17 -12.56
N LEU A 56 3.10 0.75 -11.37
CA LEU A 56 3.65 -0.58 -11.12
C LEU A 56 2.51 -1.59 -11.23
N GLY A 57 2.16 -1.89 -12.49
CA GLY A 57 0.87 -2.43 -12.90
C GLY A 57 0.63 -3.90 -12.59
N LEU A 58 -0.48 -4.40 -13.13
CA LEU A 58 -0.93 -5.79 -13.06
C LEU A 58 0.10 -6.70 -13.74
N GLY A 59 0.59 -7.72 -13.04
CA GLY A 59 1.50 -8.75 -13.61
C GLY A 59 2.92 -8.78 -13.05
N VAL A 60 3.32 -7.82 -12.21
CA VAL A 60 4.55 -7.97 -11.40
C VAL A 60 4.31 -9.05 -10.35
N ASP A 61 4.96 -10.20 -10.52
CA ASP A 61 4.92 -11.30 -9.57
C ASP A 61 6.25 -11.40 -8.82
N ALA A 62 6.28 -10.85 -7.61
CA ALA A 62 7.42 -10.86 -6.71
C ALA A 62 6.97 -11.51 -5.39
N PRO A 63 7.14 -12.84 -5.23
CA PRO A 63 6.48 -13.59 -4.17
C PRO A 63 6.96 -13.21 -2.75
N ARG A 64 8.17 -12.66 -2.64
CA ARG A 64 8.87 -12.40 -1.37
C ARG A 64 8.74 -10.96 -0.83
N ILE A 65 7.68 -10.25 -1.23
CA ILE A 65 7.36 -8.94 -0.65
C ILE A 65 6.85 -9.14 0.78
N ARG A 66 7.53 -8.52 1.75
CA ARG A 66 7.20 -8.57 3.19
C ARG A 66 6.39 -7.38 3.66
N ALA A 67 6.49 -6.24 2.99
CA ALA A 67 5.65 -5.11 3.30
C ALA A 67 5.23 -4.33 2.06
N VAL A 68 3.99 -3.87 2.05
CA VAL A 68 3.49 -2.85 1.13
C VAL A 68 3.09 -1.64 1.97
N VAL A 69 3.66 -0.47 1.65
CA VAL A 69 3.47 0.77 2.40
C VAL A 69 2.86 1.82 1.48
N HIS A 70 1.70 2.37 1.85
CA HIS A 70 1.08 3.46 1.12
C HIS A 70 1.42 4.78 1.81
N VAL A 71 2.08 5.69 1.08
CA VAL A 71 2.48 7.01 1.56
C VAL A 71 1.69 8.08 0.82
N GLY A 72 0.96 8.89 1.57
CA GLY A 72 0.11 9.95 1.01
C GLY A 72 -1.38 9.69 1.06
N GLY A 73 -1.79 8.61 1.73
CA GLY A 73 -3.16 8.14 1.75
C GLY A 73 -3.52 7.31 0.52
N VAL A 74 -4.61 6.57 0.64
CA VAL A 74 -5.24 5.82 -0.45
C VAL A 74 -6.68 6.31 -0.55
N GLN A 75 -7.18 6.43 -1.77
CA GLN A 75 -8.49 7.01 -2.03
C GLN A 75 -9.55 5.94 -2.29
N GLN A 76 -9.15 4.82 -2.90
CA GLN A 76 -10.06 3.78 -3.35
C GLN A 76 -9.74 2.44 -2.70
N MET A 77 -10.77 1.75 -2.19
CA MET A 77 -10.58 0.45 -1.54
C MET A 77 -10.06 -0.61 -2.51
N ARG A 78 -10.55 -0.60 -3.74
CA ARG A 78 -10.10 -1.53 -4.80
C ARG A 78 -8.62 -1.35 -5.12
N GLN A 79 -8.15 -0.11 -5.18
CA GLN A 79 -6.73 0.19 -5.40
C GLN A 79 -5.89 -0.35 -4.25
N TYR A 80 -6.27 -0.02 -3.02
CA TYR A 80 -5.60 -0.51 -1.81
C TYR A 80 -5.51 -2.04 -1.82
N ALA A 81 -6.63 -2.74 -2.05
CA ALA A 81 -6.68 -4.19 -2.04
C ALA A 81 -5.73 -4.84 -3.06
N GLN A 82 -5.68 -4.31 -4.28
CA GLN A 82 -4.77 -4.80 -5.33
C GLN A 82 -3.30 -4.56 -4.99
N GLU A 83 -2.98 -3.36 -4.48
CA GLU A 83 -1.62 -2.97 -4.13
C GLU A 83 -1.11 -3.74 -2.90
N SER A 84 -1.91 -3.82 -1.83
CA SER A 84 -1.59 -4.57 -0.61
C SER A 84 -1.48 -6.07 -0.85
N GLY A 85 -2.30 -6.63 -1.75
CA GLY A 85 -2.30 -8.05 -2.12
C GLY A 85 -1.04 -8.54 -2.85
N ARG A 86 -0.04 -7.67 -3.05
CA ARG A 86 1.30 -8.07 -3.52
C ARG A 86 2.16 -8.65 -2.40
N ALA A 87 1.89 -8.31 -1.15
CA ALA A 87 2.64 -8.80 -0.02
C ALA A 87 2.29 -10.27 0.28
N GLY A 88 3.28 -11.06 0.71
CA GLY A 88 3.05 -12.41 1.25
C GLY A 88 2.51 -13.44 0.26
N ARG A 89 2.79 -13.29 -1.04
CA ARG A 89 2.36 -14.27 -2.07
C ARG A 89 3.02 -15.64 -1.95
N ASP A 90 4.11 -15.73 -1.20
CA ASP A 90 4.74 -16.99 -0.79
C ASP A 90 4.09 -17.63 0.45
N GLY A 91 3.00 -17.05 0.98
CA GLY A 91 2.30 -17.55 2.17
C GLY A 91 2.94 -17.13 3.50
N GLU A 92 4.11 -16.48 3.47
CA GLU A 92 4.79 -16.01 4.67
C GLU A 92 4.18 -14.71 5.20
N LYS A 93 4.34 -14.48 6.50
CA LYS A 93 3.82 -13.28 7.16
C LYS A 93 4.30 -12.01 6.45
N SER A 94 3.35 -11.10 6.21
CA SER A 94 3.60 -9.81 5.56
C SER A 94 2.70 -8.71 6.14
N GLU A 95 3.04 -7.46 5.83
CA GLU A 95 2.34 -6.28 6.35
C GLU A 95 1.84 -5.39 5.21
N ALA A 96 0.62 -4.87 5.38
CA ALA A 96 0.06 -3.80 4.57
C ALA A 96 -0.14 -2.57 5.45
N ILE A 97 0.57 -1.49 5.13
CA ILE A 97 0.69 -0.31 5.98
C ILE A 97 0.16 0.91 5.22
N ILE A 98 -0.66 1.71 5.88
CA ILE A 98 -1.07 3.04 5.39
C ILE A 98 -0.44 4.09 6.29
N MET A 99 0.49 4.87 5.74
CA MET A 99 1.11 5.99 6.44
C MET A 99 0.27 7.25 6.28
N ARG A 100 -0.18 7.79 7.41
CA ARG A 100 -0.94 9.03 7.47
C ARG A 100 -0.13 10.12 8.14
N GLY A 101 0.01 11.25 7.44
CA GLY A 101 0.47 12.49 8.06
C GLY A 101 -0.62 13.07 8.95
N TYR A 102 -0.23 13.74 10.02
CA TYR A 102 -1.14 14.58 10.80
C TYR A 102 -0.46 15.91 11.14
N GLN A 103 -1.27 16.94 11.30
CA GLN A 103 -0.87 18.22 11.84
C GLN A 103 -1.44 18.37 13.25
N ILE A 104 -0.70 19.03 14.13
CA ILE A 104 -1.22 19.40 15.44
C ILE A 104 -1.86 20.77 15.30
N ARG A 105 -3.17 20.85 15.52
CA ARG A 105 -3.92 22.13 15.58
C ARG A 105 -4.44 22.32 17.00
N GLY A 106 -3.76 23.20 17.75
CA GLY A 106 -3.99 23.32 19.19
C GLY A 106 -3.61 22.03 19.92
N ARG A 107 -4.58 21.38 20.59
CA ARG A 107 -4.39 20.09 21.28
C ARG A 107 -4.86 18.87 20.48
N LYS A 108 -5.37 19.05 19.26
CA LYS A 108 -5.93 17.96 18.45
C LYS A 108 -4.99 17.57 17.31
N LYS A 109 -4.87 16.26 17.06
CA LYS A 109 -4.28 15.74 15.82
C LYS A 109 -5.33 15.84 14.72
N VAL A 110 -4.98 16.52 13.63
CA VAL A 110 -5.79 16.64 12.42
C VAL A 110 -5.06 15.90 11.33
N PHE A 111 -5.61 14.77 10.88
CA PHE A 111 -4.99 13.99 9.81
C PHE A 111 -5.00 14.78 8.50
N VAL A 112 -3.87 14.71 7.79
CA VAL A 112 -3.74 15.29 6.45
C VAL A 112 -4.60 14.45 5.52
N ARG A 113 -5.41 15.12 4.68
CA ARG A 113 -6.22 14.44 3.66
C ARG A 113 -5.31 13.70 2.69
N ALA A 114 -5.81 12.59 2.14
CA ALA A 114 -5.11 11.89 1.08
C ALA A 114 -4.84 12.83 -0.09
N GLU A 115 -3.70 12.64 -0.78
CA GLU A 115 -3.47 13.34 -2.04
C GLU A 115 -4.40 12.79 -3.12
N GLY A 116 -4.90 13.67 -4.00
CA GLY A 116 -5.61 13.26 -5.22
C GLY A 116 -7.13 13.47 -5.22
N GLY A 117 -7.74 14.08 -4.20
CA GLY A 117 -9.19 14.36 -4.19
C GLY A 117 -9.98 13.62 -3.11
N GLU A 118 -11.25 13.31 -3.38
CA GLU A 118 -12.16 12.64 -2.45
C GLU A 118 -11.71 11.20 -2.17
N VAL A 119 -12.00 10.74 -0.95
CA VAL A 119 -11.71 9.38 -0.49
C VAL A 119 -13.03 8.63 -0.41
N GLU A 120 -13.12 7.45 -1.01
CA GLU A 120 -14.30 6.59 -0.97
C GLU A 120 -14.74 6.32 0.48
N GLU A 121 -16.04 6.20 0.71
CA GLU A 121 -16.61 5.99 2.05
C GLU A 121 -16.03 4.73 2.72
N ASP A 122 -15.95 3.62 1.99
CA ASP A 122 -15.35 2.38 2.50
C ASP A 122 -13.86 2.55 2.85
N MET A 123 -13.13 3.37 2.10
CA MET A 123 -11.72 3.67 2.39
C MET A 123 -11.57 4.55 3.63
N GLN A 124 -12.49 5.50 3.83
CA GLN A 124 -12.58 6.27 5.07
C GLN A 124 -12.89 5.36 6.26
N LEU A 125 -13.89 4.48 6.14
CA LEU A 125 -14.23 3.50 7.18
C LEU A 125 -13.07 2.53 7.45
N PHE A 126 -12.37 2.08 6.42
CA PHE A 126 -11.20 1.20 6.55
C PHE A 126 -10.07 1.87 7.32
N VAL A 127 -9.87 3.18 7.16
CA VAL A 127 -8.78 3.92 7.80
C VAL A 127 -9.16 4.47 9.17
N GLU A 128 -10.38 4.97 9.34
CA GLU A 128 -10.82 5.74 10.51
C GLU A 128 -11.82 5.00 11.41
N GLY A 129 -12.44 3.94 10.89
CA GLY A 129 -13.41 3.15 11.64
C GLY A 129 -12.80 2.47 12.87
N SER A 130 -13.67 2.03 13.78
CA SER A 130 -13.29 1.22 14.95
C SER A 130 -13.47 -0.28 14.72
N GLY A 131 -14.24 -0.67 13.69
CA GLY A 131 -14.51 -2.07 13.35
C GLY A 131 -13.32 -2.77 12.71
N CYS A 132 -13.35 -4.10 12.70
CA CYS A 132 -12.33 -4.96 12.09
C CYS A 132 -11.96 -4.48 10.67
N MET A 133 -10.68 -4.21 10.42
CA MET A 133 -10.21 -3.75 9.10
C MET A 133 -10.54 -4.77 8.00
N ARG A 134 -10.43 -6.04 8.36
CA ARG A 134 -10.72 -7.19 7.52
C ARG A 134 -12.20 -7.32 7.18
N ALA A 135 -13.10 -6.96 8.11
CA ALA A 135 -14.54 -6.89 7.82
C ALA A 135 -14.87 -5.81 6.79
N VAL A 136 -14.27 -4.62 6.93
CA VAL A 136 -14.46 -3.53 5.96
C VAL A 136 -13.94 -3.92 4.59
N LEU A 137 -12.80 -4.61 4.52
CA LEU A 137 -12.22 -5.08 3.26
C LEU A 137 -13.14 -6.09 2.56
N ASP A 138 -13.63 -7.11 3.26
CA ASP A 138 -14.50 -8.14 2.69
C ASP A 138 -15.83 -7.56 2.22
N TRP A 139 -16.43 -6.65 3.00
CA TRP A 139 -17.63 -5.93 2.59
C TRP A 139 -17.41 -5.10 1.32
N ALA A 140 -16.36 -4.27 1.31
CA ALA A 140 -16.07 -3.37 0.20
C ALA A 140 -15.70 -4.11 -1.11
N MET A 141 -15.10 -5.30 -1.01
CA MET A 141 -14.66 -6.07 -2.18
C MET A 141 -15.68 -7.09 -2.65
N ASP A 142 -16.30 -7.82 -1.71
CA ASP A 142 -17.08 -9.02 -1.98
C ASP A 142 -18.52 -8.95 -1.43
N GLY A 143 -18.86 -7.90 -0.67
CA GLY A 143 -20.17 -7.78 0.00
C GLY A 143 -20.37 -8.79 1.13
N GLU A 144 -19.30 -9.45 1.60
CA GLU A 144 -19.36 -10.43 2.70
C GLU A 144 -19.36 -9.69 4.05
N GLU A 145 -20.40 -9.93 4.84
CA GLU A 145 -20.48 -9.42 6.20
C GLU A 145 -19.74 -10.33 7.18
N ARG A 146 -18.84 -9.74 7.97
CA ARG A 146 -18.21 -10.39 9.13
C ARG A 146 -17.97 -9.39 10.25
N GLY A 147 -17.95 -9.87 11.50
CA GLY A 147 -17.73 -9.00 12.67
C GLY A 147 -16.24 -8.77 13.00
N MET A 148 -15.39 -9.78 12.80
CA MET A 148 -13.99 -9.76 13.24
C MET A 148 -13.09 -10.64 12.35
N CYS A 149 -11.78 -10.64 12.63
CA CYS A 149 -10.85 -11.57 11.97
C CYS A 149 -11.26 -13.03 12.31
N LYS A 150 -11.14 -13.93 11.34
CA LYS A 150 -11.41 -15.37 11.50
C LYS A 150 -10.25 -16.03 12.28
N GLY A 151 -10.50 -17.15 12.95
CA GLY A 151 -9.56 -17.74 13.92
C GLY A 151 -8.23 -18.24 13.33
N ASP A 152 -8.22 -18.54 12.04
CA ASP A 152 -7.07 -18.94 11.23
C ASP A 152 -6.31 -17.74 10.61
N GLU A 153 -6.82 -16.52 10.76
CA GLU A 153 -6.21 -15.31 10.23
C GLU A 153 -5.27 -14.64 11.23
N VAL A 154 -4.22 -13.97 10.72
CA VAL A 154 -3.42 -13.04 11.53
C VAL A 154 -4.26 -11.82 11.88
N ALA A 155 -4.59 -11.60 13.16
CA ALA A 155 -5.43 -10.47 13.60
C ALA A 155 -4.98 -9.09 13.05
N CYS A 156 -5.94 -8.32 12.54
CA CYS A 156 -5.70 -6.93 12.11
C CYS A 156 -5.47 -6.03 13.33
N GLN A 157 -4.94 -4.82 13.13
CA GLN A 157 -4.59 -3.90 14.22
C GLN A 157 -5.75 -3.60 15.19
N ARG A 158 -7.01 -3.71 14.75
CA ARG A 158 -8.21 -3.43 15.56
C ARG A 158 -8.78 -4.66 16.27
N CYS A 159 -8.28 -5.85 15.95
CA CYS A 159 -8.68 -7.12 16.59
C CYS A 159 -7.54 -7.74 17.42
N GLN A 160 -6.42 -7.04 17.56
CA GLN A 160 -5.30 -7.41 18.43
C GLN A 160 -5.57 -7.02 19.87
#